data_AF-V9G2X8-F1
#
_entry.id   AF-V9G2X8-F1
#
_cell.length_a   1.000
_cell.length_b   1.000
_cell.length_c   1.000
_cell.angle_alpha   90.00
_cell.angle_beta   90.00
_cell.angle_gamma   90.00
#
_symmetry.space_group_name_H-M   'P 1'
#
loop_
_entity.id
_entity.type
_entity.pdbx_description
1 polymer ?
#
loop_
_entity_poly.entity_id
_entity_poly.type
_entity_poly.pdbx_seq_one_letter_code
_entity_poly.pdbx_strand_id
1 'polypeptide(L)'
;MQIHGQSVFDVFANPILSAAENSLHYDGFAHFIQEDYQFTYVFVNGIGYVVESKGNETTSVASQTRCLSSITPFDDIIAALNNLTAISSESVGDDSLVDCPNGCLYGTSFGGKDFLVCVGIDGLLAYGGDIMMSAEYLASPLKSISAPTLTDGSEPCTILAQATPVSRATRTLLSGKIGSRSCTILRNLD
;
A
#
# COMPACT_ATOMS: atom_id res chain seq x y z
N MET A 1 -14.28 -6.09 -1.82
CA MET A 1 -13.86 -5.56 -3.15
C MET A 1 -13.30 -6.68 -4.02
N GLN A 2 -13.42 -6.61 -5.36
CA GLN A 2 -12.74 -7.53 -6.27
C GLN A 2 -12.04 -6.75 -7.39
N ILE A 3 -10.80 -7.12 -7.71
CA ILE A 3 -10.05 -6.59 -8.86
C ILE A 3 -9.79 -7.78 -9.78
N HIS A 4 -10.22 -7.69 -11.03
CA HIS A 4 -10.13 -8.80 -11.99
C HIS A 4 -10.74 -10.12 -11.48
N GLY A 5 -11.79 -10.04 -10.67
CA GLY A 5 -12.47 -11.21 -10.06
C GLY A 5 -11.76 -11.78 -8.83
N GLN A 6 -10.62 -11.21 -8.42
CA GLN A 6 -9.87 -11.65 -7.25
C GLN A 6 -10.23 -10.79 -6.02
N SER A 7 -10.60 -11.45 -4.91
CA SER A 7 -10.87 -10.81 -3.62
C SER A 7 -9.67 -10.79 -2.68
N VAL A 8 -8.64 -11.59 -2.98
CA VAL A 8 -7.37 -11.67 -2.25
C VAL A 8 -6.26 -11.49 -3.28
N PHE A 9 -5.38 -10.53 -3.04
CA PHE A 9 -4.29 -10.19 -3.94
C PHE A 9 -3.17 -9.50 -3.17
N ASP A 10 -1.96 -9.61 -3.68
CA ASP A 10 -0.77 -9.00 -3.09
C ASP A 10 -0.40 -7.71 -3.83
N VAL A 11 0.10 -6.74 -3.06
CA VAL A 11 0.66 -5.50 -3.59
C VAL A 11 2.08 -5.36 -3.06
N PHE A 12 3.04 -5.22 -3.96
CA PHE A 12 4.42 -4.95 -3.61
C PHE A 12 4.66 -3.45 -3.66
N ALA A 13 5.07 -2.87 -2.53
CA ALA A 13 5.30 -1.43 -2.41
C ALA A 13 6.70 -1.14 -1.85
N ASN A 14 7.39 -0.20 -2.48
CA ASN A 14 8.68 0.32 -2.11
C ASN A 14 8.52 1.78 -1.66
N PRO A 15 8.64 2.10 -0.36
CA PRO A 15 8.63 3.48 0.10
C PRO A 15 9.88 4.23 -0.38
N ILE A 16 9.68 5.31 -1.13
CA ILE A 16 10.75 6.19 -1.59
C ILE A 16 10.71 7.49 -0.80
N LEU A 17 11.72 7.69 0.06
CA LEU A 17 11.85 8.87 0.89
C LEU A 17 12.66 9.95 0.17
N SER A 18 12.08 11.14 0.06
CA SER A 18 12.82 12.36 -0.28
C SER A 18 13.47 12.94 0.97
N ALA A 19 14.80 12.83 1.06
CA ALA A 19 15.57 13.35 2.18
C ALA A 19 15.47 14.89 2.31
N ALA A 20 15.28 15.60 1.19
CA ALA A 20 15.22 17.05 1.17
C ALA A 20 13.87 17.59 1.69
N GLU A 21 12.77 16.90 1.35
CA GLU A 21 11.41 17.37 1.60
C GLU A 21 10.72 16.66 2.75
N ASN A 22 11.38 15.65 3.32
CA ASN A 22 10.81 14.80 4.37
C ASN A 22 9.46 14.19 3.95
N SER A 23 9.33 13.97 2.63
CA SER A 23 8.14 13.48 1.94
C SER A 23 8.40 12.09 1.40
N LEU A 24 7.33 11.32 1.22
CA LEU A 24 7.37 9.94 0.78
C LEU A 24 6.36 9.73 -0.35
N HIS A 25 6.74 8.92 -1.32
CA HIS A 25 5.81 8.27 -2.24
C HIS A 25 6.13 6.77 -2.27
N TYR A 26 5.26 5.99 -2.89
CA TYR A 26 5.53 4.59 -3.16
C TYR A 26 5.75 4.38 -4.64
N ASP A 27 6.70 3.52 -4.94
CA ASP A 27 6.69 2.77 -6.19
C ASP A 27 6.18 1.36 -5.88
N GLY A 28 5.46 0.75 -6.79
CA GLY A 28 4.89 -0.56 -6.52
C GLY A 28 4.28 -1.23 -7.73
N PHE A 29 3.89 -2.48 -7.55
CA PHE A 29 3.13 -3.21 -8.54
C PHE A 29 2.22 -4.25 -7.91
N ALA A 30 1.19 -4.63 -8.65
CA ALA A 30 0.29 -5.72 -8.33
C ALA A 30 -0.01 -6.51 -9.60
N HIS A 31 -0.08 -7.83 -9.46
CA HIS A 31 -0.33 -8.75 -10.56
C HIS A 31 -1.68 -9.44 -10.38
N PHE A 32 -2.45 -9.48 -11.46
CA PHE A 32 -3.74 -10.15 -11.50
C PHE A 32 -3.82 -11.05 -12.73
N ILE A 33 -4.56 -12.13 -12.59
CA ILE A 33 -4.87 -13.08 -13.66
C ILE A 33 -6.38 -13.17 -13.75
N GLN A 34 -6.90 -12.99 -14.96
CA GLN A 34 -8.31 -13.18 -15.29
C GLN A 34 -8.39 -13.96 -16.60
N GLU A 35 -8.86 -15.22 -16.50
CA GLU A 35 -8.93 -16.13 -17.63
C GLU A 35 -7.56 -16.25 -18.34
N ASP A 36 -7.48 -15.90 -19.63
CA ASP A 36 -6.27 -15.93 -20.45
C ASP A 36 -5.50 -14.59 -20.46
N TYR A 37 -5.85 -13.66 -19.56
CA TYR A 37 -5.27 -12.33 -19.47
C TYR A 37 -4.53 -12.12 -18.16
N GLN A 38 -3.37 -11.45 -18.25
CA GLN A 38 -2.61 -10.99 -17.10
C GLN A 38 -2.60 -9.46 -17.08
N PHE A 39 -2.84 -8.91 -15.89
CA PHE A 39 -2.84 -7.48 -15.66
C PHE A 39 -1.80 -7.15 -14.61
N THR A 40 -0.80 -6.36 -15.00
CA THR A 40 0.18 -5.81 -14.08
C THR A 40 -0.06 -4.33 -13.92
N TYR A 41 -0.48 -3.93 -12.73
CA TYR A 41 -0.56 -2.52 -12.35
C TYR A 41 0.82 -2.11 -11.86
N VAL A 42 1.38 -1.04 -12.44
CA VAL A 42 2.67 -0.48 -12.04
C VAL A 42 2.46 0.96 -11.63
N PHE A 43 2.98 1.32 -10.47
CA PHE A 43 2.99 2.70 -9.99
C PHE A 43 4.44 3.11 -9.75
N VAL A 44 4.91 4.14 -10.44
CA VAL A 44 6.30 4.57 -10.37
C VAL A 44 6.40 6.08 -10.52
N ASN A 45 7.14 6.74 -9.61
CA ASN A 45 7.30 8.20 -9.56
C ASN A 45 5.95 8.95 -9.61
N GLY A 46 4.93 8.42 -8.94
CA GLY A 46 3.60 9.03 -8.91
C GLY A 46 2.73 8.76 -10.15
N ILE A 47 3.21 7.98 -11.13
CA ILE A 47 2.50 7.69 -12.37
C ILE A 47 2.02 6.24 -12.38
N GLY A 48 0.74 6.04 -12.73
CA GLY A 48 0.12 4.72 -12.82
C GLY A 48 0.03 4.18 -14.24
N TYR A 49 0.33 2.90 -14.39
CA TYR A 49 0.24 2.15 -15.65
C TYR A 49 -0.50 0.83 -15.41
N VAL A 50 -1.13 0.31 -16.46
CA VAL A 50 -1.53 -1.09 -16.52
C VAL A 50 -0.97 -1.72 -17.79
N VAL A 51 -0.26 -2.84 -17.59
CA VAL A 51 0.20 -3.72 -18.65
C VAL A 51 -0.77 -4.89 -18.71
N GLU A 52 -1.46 -5.03 -19.82
CA GLU A 52 -2.32 -6.15 -20.13
C GLU A 52 -1.60 -7.06 -21.11
N SER A 53 -1.42 -8.34 -20.78
CA SER A 53 -0.89 -9.33 -21.70
C SER A 53 -1.86 -10.49 -21.88
N LYS A 54 -1.91 -11.02 -23.11
CA LYS A 54 -2.67 -12.23 -23.43
C LYS A 54 -1.76 -13.44 -23.47
N GLY A 55 -2.11 -14.46 -22.69
CA GLY A 55 -1.39 -15.73 -22.58
C GLY A 55 -1.06 -16.12 -21.13
N ASN A 56 -0.32 -17.22 -20.96
CA ASN A 56 0.06 -17.74 -19.64
C ASN A 56 1.42 -17.17 -19.17
N GLU A 57 1.85 -17.52 -17.96
CA GLU A 57 3.10 -17.02 -17.34
C GLU A 57 4.36 -17.22 -18.21
N THR A 58 4.33 -18.20 -19.13
CA THR A 58 5.45 -18.57 -20.00
C THR A 58 5.31 -18.13 -21.46
N THR A 59 4.12 -17.72 -21.90
CA THR A 59 3.84 -17.37 -23.30
C THR A 59 2.97 -16.12 -23.38
N SER A 60 3.58 -14.94 -23.46
CA SER A 60 2.88 -13.69 -23.76
C SER A 60 2.91 -13.43 -25.26
N VAL A 61 1.74 -13.34 -25.90
CA VAL A 61 1.62 -13.24 -27.37
C VAL A 61 1.35 -11.79 -27.82
N ALA A 62 0.69 -11.00 -26.97
CA ALA A 62 0.47 -9.57 -27.17
C ALA A 62 0.45 -8.87 -25.81
N SER A 63 1.03 -7.67 -25.74
CA SER A 63 1.02 -6.81 -24.56
C SER A 63 0.60 -5.40 -24.92
N GLN A 64 -0.37 -4.85 -24.18
CA GLN A 64 -0.78 -3.45 -24.27
C GLN A 64 -0.48 -2.75 -22.94
N THR A 65 0.20 -1.61 -23.02
CA THR A 65 0.43 -0.73 -21.88
C THR A 65 -0.37 0.54 -22.07
N ARG A 66 -1.10 0.94 -21.02
CA ARG A 66 -1.87 2.20 -20.98
C ARG A 66 -1.70 2.90 -19.63
N CYS A 67 -1.94 4.21 -19.60
CA CYS A 67 -1.96 4.99 -18.37
C CYS A 67 -3.17 4.62 -17.50
N LEU A 68 -3.01 4.70 -16.18
CA LEU A 68 -4.14 4.78 -15.26
C LEU A 68 -4.65 6.21 -15.18
N SER A 69 -5.97 6.36 -15.06
CA SER A 69 -6.62 7.67 -14.91
C SER A 69 -6.76 8.10 -13.45
N SER A 70 -6.70 7.16 -12.51
CA SER A 70 -6.80 7.39 -11.07
C SER A 70 -6.22 6.18 -10.32
N ILE A 71 -5.75 6.44 -9.11
CA ILE A 71 -5.34 5.43 -8.13
C ILE A 71 -6.09 5.60 -6.81
N THR A 72 -7.15 6.39 -6.78
CA THR A 72 -7.97 6.61 -5.58
C THR A 72 -8.64 5.32 -5.14
N PRO A 73 -8.71 5.02 -3.82
CA PRO A 73 -8.26 5.85 -2.70
C PRO A 73 -6.80 5.65 -2.28
N PHE A 74 -5.99 4.89 -3.01
CA PHE A 74 -4.63 4.51 -2.61
C PHE A 74 -3.64 5.66 -2.58
N ASP A 75 -3.95 6.78 -3.24
CA ASP A 75 -3.22 8.05 -3.12
C ASP A 75 -3.24 8.62 -1.69
N ASP A 76 -4.26 8.30 -0.89
CA ASP A 76 -4.43 8.81 0.48
C ASP A 76 -3.81 7.92 1.57
N ILE A 77 -3.13 6.83 1.22
CA ILE A 77 -2.65 5.85 2.23
C ILE A 77 -1.63 6.48 3.19
N ILE A 78 -0.76 7.37 2.70
CA ILE A 78 0.22 8.06 3.54
C ILE A 78 -0.48 9.01 4.53
N ALA A 79 -1.54 9.68 4.09
CA ALA A 79 -2.35 10.53 4.96
C ALA A 79 -3.03 9.69 6.05
N ALA A 80 -3.59 8.53 5.72
CA ALA A 80 -4.17 7.61 6.69
C ALA A 80 -3.14 7.13 7.73
N LEU A 81 -1.90 6.83 7.31
CA LEU A 81 -0.83 6.45 8.23
C LEU A 81 -0.35 7.62 9.12
N ASN A 82 -0.27 8.82 8.57
CA ASN A 82 0.06 10.03 9.34
C ASN A 82 -0.98 10.34 10.42
N ASN A 83 -2.24 9.96 10.21
CA ASN A 83 -3.36 10.25 11.09
C ASN A 83 -3.76 9.06 11.97
N LEU A 84 -2.87 8.09 12.20
CA LEU A 84 -3.13 6.99 13.13
C LEU A 84 -3.37 7.53 14.55
N THR A 85 -4.53 7.19 15.12
CA THR A 85 -4.92 7.60 16.48
C THR A 85 -4.92 6.40 17.40
N ALA A 86 -4.27 6.50 18.57
CA ALA A 86 -4.17 5.36 19.48
C ALA A 86 -5.54 5.02 20.09
N ILE A 87 -5.93 3.76 20.05
CA ILE A 87 -7.20 3.26 20.59
C ILE A 87 -6.91 2.44 21.87
N SER A 88 -7.77 2.55 22.89
CA SER A 88 -7.69 1.65 24.04
C SER A 88 -8.32 0.31 23.69
N SER A 89 -7.68 -0.80 24.06
CA SER A 89 -8.23 -2.15 23.84
C SER A 89 -9.60 -2.34 24.48
N GLU A 90 -9.89 -1.62 25.57
CA GLU A 90 -11.19 -1.61 26.25
C GLU A 90 -12.33 -0.98 25.43
N SER A 91 -12.01 -0.11 24.47
CA SER A 91 -13.01 0.53 23.60
C SER A 91 -13.40 -0.34 22.40
N VAL A 92 -12.68 -1.43 22.18
CA VAL A 92 -12.94 -2.39 21.12
C VAL A 92 -13.62 -3.59 21.78
N GLY A 93 -14.94 -3.68 21.66
CA GLY A 93 -15.73 -4.68 22.37
C GLY A 93 -15.22 -6.12 22.16
N ASP A 94 -15.52 -7.00 23.13
CA ASP A 94 -15.05 -8.41 23.18
C ASP A 94 -15.34 -9.23 21.90
N ASP A 95 -16.26 -8.78 21.04
CA ASP A 95 -16.66 -9.43 19.79
C ASP A 95 -15.88 -8.93 18.56
N SER A 96 -14.82 -8.15 18.78
CA SER A 96 -14.00 -7.60 17.69
C SER A 96 -13.04 -8.64 17.12
N LEU A 97 -13.05 -8.76 15.79
CA LEU A 97 -12.15 -9.62 15.00
C LEU A 97 -10.66 -9.24 15.11
N VAL A 98 -10.32 -8.17 15.83
CA VAL A 98 -8.98 -7.58 15.84
C VAL A 98 -8.20 -8.07 17.04
N ASP A 99 -7.62 -9.26 16.91
CA ASP A 99 -6.61 -9.71 17.86
C ASP A 99 -5.29 -8.96 17.58
N CYS A 100 -4.86 -8.12 18.52
CA CYS A 100 -3.59 -7.39 18.44
C CYS A 100 -2.66 -7.76 19.61
N PRO A 101 -2.32 -9.04 19.78
CA PRO A 101 -1.62 -9.52 20.96
C PRO A 101 -0.17 -9.03 20.89
N ASN A 102 0.25 -8.26 21.91
CA ASN A 102 1.57 -7.63 21.98
C ASN A 102 1.83 -6.51 20.94
N GLY A 103 0.81 -6.13 20.15
CA GLY A 103 0.87 -5.04 19.18
C GLY A 103 0.26 -3.75 19.71
N CYS A 104 0.22 -2.74 18.86
CA CYS A 104 -0.32 -1.42 19.16
C CYS A 104 -1.55 -1.14 18.29
N LEU A 105 -2.67 -0.86 18.93
CA LEU A 105 -3.94 -0.66 18.26
C LEU A 105 -4.20 0.82 17.96
N TYR A 106 -4.53 1.11 16.71
CA TYR A 106 -4.83 2.45 16.21
C TYR A 106 -6.12 2.47 15.41
N GLY A 107 -6.70 3.66 15.27
CA GLY A 107 -7.76 3.97 14.33
C GLY A 107 -7.26 4.91 13.24
N THR A 108 -7.75 4.71 12.03
CA THR A 108 -7.60 5.67 10.93
C THR A 108 -8.78 5.56 9.96
N SER A 109 -8.86 6.46 8.99
CA SER A 109 -9.83 6.40 7.91
C SER A 109 -9.09 6.43 6.57
N PHE A 110 -9.50 5.54 5.66
CA PHE A 110 -8.91 5.40 4.34
C PHE A 110 -10.00 5.04 3.32
N GLY A 111 -10.05 5.73 2.18
CA GLY A 111 -11.06 5.48 1.15
C GLY A 111 -12.51 5.59 1.62
N GLY A 112 -12.78 6.47 2.59
CA GLY A 112 -14.11 6.67 3.17
C GLY A 112 -14.57 5.57 4.13
N LYS A 113 -13.67 4.69 4.57
CA LYS A 113 -13.94 3.67 5.60
C LYS A 113 -13.02 3.86 6.80
N ASP A 114 -13.53 3.55 7.98
CA ASP A 114 -12.74 3.48 9.21
C ASP A 114 -12.07 2.12 9.32
N PHE A 115 -10.82 2.15 9.78
CA PHE A 115 -9.97 0.98 9.96
C PHE A 115 -9.41 0.94 11.38
N LEU A 116 -9.47 -0.26 11.96
CA LEU A 116 -8.66 -0.62 13.12
C LEU A 116 -7.34 -1.19 12.62
N VAL A 117 -6.22 -0.63 13.07
CA VAL A 117 -4.87 -1.01 12.64
C VAL A 117 -4.10 -1.54 13.83
N CYS A 118 -3.76 -2.82 13.79
CA CYS A 118 -2.79 -3.43 14.68
C CYS A 118 -1.38 -3.30 14.09
N VAL A 119 -0.48 -2.66 14.81
CA VAL A 119 0.93 -2.53 14.44
C VAL A 119 1.75 -3.48 15.29
N GLY A 120 2.43 -4.43 14.65
CA GLY A 120 3.32 -5.41 15.27
C GLY A 120 4.78 -5.22 14.88
N ILE A 121 5.63 -6.18 15.25
CA ILE A 121 7.06 -6.18 14.90
C ILE A 121 7.30 -6.51 13.42
N ASP A 122 6.51 -7.40 12.85
CA ASP A 122 6.72 -7.94 11.50
C ASP A 122 5.91 -7.18 10.44
N GLY A 123 5.06 -6.23 10.85
CA GLY A 123 4.14 -5.57 9.94
C GLY A 123 2.97 -4.86 10.61
N LEU A 124 1.94 -4.62 9.80
CA LEU A 124 0.65 -4.09 10.24
C LEU A 124 -0.49 -4.96 9.71
N LEU A 125 -1.58 -4.98 10.46
CA LEU A 125 -2.81 -5.65 10.11
C LEU A 125 -3.95 -4.66 10.32
N ALA A 126 -4.71 -4.39 9.26
CA ALA A 126 -5.79 -3.42 9.26
C ALA A 126 -7.12 -4.07 8.90
N TYR A 127 -8.16 -3.74 9.65
CA TYR A 127 -9.52 -4.26 9.48
C TYR A 127 -10.51 -3.11 9.33
N GLY A 128 -11.33 -3.15 8.28
CA GLY A 128 -12.37 -2.14 8.04
C GLY A 128 -13.48 -2.69 7.14
N GLY A 129 -14.68 -2.86 7.71
CA GLY A 129 -15.81 -3.47 7.01
C GLY A 129 -15.50 -4.89 6.52
N ASP A 130 -15.58 -5.10 5.20
CA ASP A 130 -15.27 -6.34 4.49
C ASP A 130 -13.79 -6.45 4.03
N ILE A 131 -12.93 -5.54 4.48
CA ILE A 131 -11.53 -5.45 4.04
C ILE A 131 -10.60 -5.79 5.21
N MET A 132 -9.70 -6.73 4.95
CA MET A 132 -8.52 -7.01 5.77
C MET A 132 -7.29 -6.73 4.92
N MET A 133 -6.36 -5.94 5.45
CA MET A 133 -5.06 -5.68 4.83
C MET A 133 -3.97 -6.13 5.80
N SER A 134 -3.09 -7.01 5.34
CA SER A 134 -1.86 -7.36 6.06
C SER A 134 -0.69 -6.80 5.26
N ALA A 135 0.21 -6.05 5.89
CA ALA A 135 1.44 -5.60 5.25
C ALA A 135 2.62 -6.08 6.06
N GLU A 136 3.53 -6.79 5.39
CA GLU A 136 4.72 -7.39 5.96
C GLU A 136 5.97 -6.79 5.32
N TYR A 137 7.06 -6.72 6.07
CA TYR A 137 8.34 -6.24 5.53
C TYR A 137 9.06 -7.36 4.80
N LEU A 138 9.44 -7.12 3.55
CA LEU A 138 10.27 -8.05 2.79
C LEU A 138 11.67 -8.15 3.39
N ALA A 139 12.20 -9.37 3.45
CA ALA A 139 13.56 -9.64 3.92
C ALA A 139 14.66 -8.98 3.06
N SER A 140 14.34 -8.62 1.83
CA SER A 140 15.24 -7.90 0.92
C SER A 140 14.47 -6.80 0.19
N PRO A 141 15.10 -5.63 -0.07
CA PRO A 141 14.46 -4.56 -0.81
C PRO A 141 13.98 -5.02 -2.19
N LEU A 142 12.86 -4.44 -2.64
CA LEU A 142 12.42 -4.60 -4.02
C LEU A 142 13.50 -4.06 -4.96
N LYS A 143 13.71 -4.77 -6.07
CA LYS A 143 14.49 -4.22 -7.18
C LYS A 143 13.79 -2.95 -7.68
N SER A 144 14.57 -2.02 -8.22
CA SER A 144 14.02 -0.80 -8.82
C SER A 144 12.95 -1.15 -9.84
N ILE A 145 11.78 -0.53 -9.69
CA ILE A 145 10.62 -0.72 -10.56
C ILE A 145 10.73 0.30 -11.68
N SER A 146 10.76 -0.16 -12.94
CA SER A 146 10.86 0.72 -14.11
C SER A 146 9.48 0.98 -14.71
N ALA A 147 9.26 2.21 -15.17
CA ALA A 147 8.06 2.54 -15.95
C ALA A 147 8.00 1.69 -17.24
N PRO A 148 6.84 1.07 -17.54
CA PRO A 148 6.66 0.35 -18.79
C PRO A 148 6.56 1.32 -19.97
N THR A 149 6.91 0.84 -21.16
CA THR A 149 6.74 1.61 -22.40
C THR A 149 5.29 1.56 -22.86
N LEU A 150 4.71 2.72 -23.19
CA LEU A 150 3.39 2.83 -23.78
C LEU A 150 3.38 2.22 -25.18
N THR A 151 2.39 1.38 -25.47
CA THR A 151 2.31 0.63 -26.73
C THR A 151 1.35 1.25 -27.74
N ASP A 152 0.51 2.19 -27.29
CA ASP A 152 -0.53 2.83 -28.08
C ASP A 152 -0.07 4.14 -28.75
N GLY A 153 1.18 4.55 -28.54
CA GLY A 153 1.72 5.80 -29.08
C GLY A 153 1.09 7.05 -28.46
N SER A 154 0.46 6.92 -27.29
CA SER A 154 -0.15 8.03 -26.57
C SER A 154 0.90 8.98 -25.97
N GLU A 155 0.44 10.17 -25.59
CA GLU A 155 1.22 11.14 -24.83
C GLU A 155 1.70 10.54 -23.49
N PRO A 156 2.80 11.06 -22.91
CA PRO A 156 3.26 10.64 -21.60
C PRO A 156 2.17 10.71 -20.53
N CYS A 157 2.09 9.69 -19.68
CA CYS A 157 1.11 9.62 -18.60
C CYS A 157 1.26 10.77 -17.60
N THR A 158 0.14 11.21 -17.04
CA THR A 158 0.11 12.26 -16.00
C THR A 158 0.49 11.70 -14.63
N ILE A 159 1.04 12.57 -13.78
CA ILE A 159 1.29 12.25 -12.37
C ILE A 159 -0.06 12.20 -11.63
N LEU A 160 -0.33 11.09 -10.95
CA LEU A 160 -1.55 10.82 -10.20
C LEU A 160 -1.39 11.06 -8.69
N ALA A 161 -0.19 10.86 -8.14
CA ALA A 161 0.10 11.22 -6.75
C ALA A 161 1.47 11.88 -6.60
N GLN A 162 1.53 12.87 -5.73
CA GLN A 162 2.75 13.57 -5.35
C GLN A 162 3.34 12.95 -4.08
N ALA A 163 4.63 13.21 -3.84
CA ALA A 163 5.24 12.87 -2.57
C ALA A 163 4.52 13.62 -1.43
N THR A 164 4.13 12.88 -0.39
CA THR A 164 3.36 13.41 0.74
C THR A 164 4.28 13.56 1.95
N PRO A 165 4.27 14.71 2.65
CA PRO A 165 5.00 14.88 3.91
C PRO A 165 4.65 13.76 4.89
N VAL A 166 5.66 13.15 5.51
CA VAL A 166 5.44 12.06 6.47
C VAL A 166 5.76 12.48 7.90
N SER A 167 4.96 12.03 8.86
CA SER A 167 5.25 12.16 10.28
C SER A 167 6.45 11.28 10.65
N ARG A 168 7.06 11.53 11.82
CA ARG A 168 8.16 10.68 12.30
C ARG A 168 7.65 9.27 12.61
N ALA A 169 6.45 9.16 13.18
CA ALA A 169 5.77 7.90 13.44
C ALA A 169 5.57 7.07 12.15
N THR A 170 5.04 7.68 11.09
CA THR A 170 4.85 7.03 9.78
C THR A 170 6.18 6.56 9.20
N ARG A 171 7.24 7.39 9.25
CA ARG A 171 8.58 6.96 8.80
C ARG A 171 9.09 5.73 9.55
N THR A 172 8.93 5.71 10.88
CA THR A 172 9.35 4.57 11.69
C THR A 172 8.59 3.31 11.30
N LEU A 173 7.26 3.42 11.15
CA LEU A 173 6.40 2.34 10.67
C LEU A 173 6.92 1.81 9.32
N LEU A 174 7.01 2.66 8.30
CA LEU A 174 7.37 2.24 6.95
C LEU A 174 8.80 1.69 6.79
N SER A 175 9.68 1.98 7.74
CA SER A 175 11.05 1.46 7.73
C SER A 175 11.18 0.02 8.26
N GLY A 176 10.12 -0.54 8.87
CA GLY A 176 10.17 -1.83 9.55
C GLY A 176 11.07 -1.87 10.78
N LYS A 177 11.55 -0.72 11.26
CA LYS A 177 12.44 -0.60 12.44
C LYS A 177 11.67 -0.35 13.73
N ILE A 178 10.48 -0.93 13.86
CA ILE A 178 9.73 -0.87 15.12
C ILE A 178 10.47 -1.79 16.11
N GLY A 179 11.28 -1.18 16.98
CA GLY A 179 12.00 -1.90 18.03
C GLY A 179 11.03 -2.66 18.94
N SER A 180 11.46 -3.79 19.49
CA SER A 180 10.60 -4.81 20.13
C SER A 180 9.82 -4.37 21.38
N ARG A 181 9.81 -3.10 21.78
CA ARG A 181 9.08 -2.67 22.98
C ARG A 181 8.51 -1.26 22.83
N SER A 182 7.18 -1.24 22.87
CA SER A 182 6.29 -0.21 23.41
C SER A 182 5.58 0.67 22.38
N CYS A 183 4.25 0.60 22.39
CA CYS A 183 3.32 1.57 21.79
C CYS A 183 3.58 3.02 22.22
N THR A 184 4.41 3.21 23.23
CA THR A 184 5.00 4.48 23.65
C THR A 184 5.83 5.15 22.55
N ILE A 185 6.48 4.40 21.65
CA ILE A 185 7.30 4.99 20.58
C ILE A 185 6.41 5.79 19.63
N LEU A 186 5.26 5.27 19.18
CA LEU A 186 4.39 6.03 18.28
C LEU A 186 3.62 7.16 18.99
N ARG A 187 3.38 7.05 20.31
CA ARG A 187 2.72 8.09 21.12
C ARG A 187 3.61 9.30 21.48
N ASN A 188 4.93 9.16 21.42
CA ASN A 188 5.90 10.19 21.83
C ASN A 188 6.61 10.87 20.65
N LEU A 189 6.12 10.70 19.41
CA LEU A 189 6.74 11.26 18.20
C LEU A 189 5.93 12.42 17.58
N ASP A 190 4.87 12.84 18.25
CA ASP A 190 4.13 14.09 17.99
C ASP A 190 4.90 15.31 18.52
#